data_AF-A0A9P1D2G5-F1
#
_entry.id   AF-A0A9P1D2G5-F1
#
_cell.length_a   1.000
_cell.length_b   1.000
_cell.length_c   1.000
_cell.angle_alpha   90.00
_cell.angle_beta   90.00
_cell.angle_gamma   90.00
#
_symmetry.space_group_name_H-M   'P 1'
#
loop_
_entity.id
_entity.type
_entity.pdbx_description
1 polymer ?
#
loop_
_entity_poly.entity_id
_entity_poly.type
_entity_poly.pdbx_seq_one_letter_code
_entity_poly.pdbx_strand_id
1 'polypeptide(L)'
;MITLEPGDVPCYMLLEQLQAISHRKGHDFGVPRVIGKAGAIIKELRQALQRSYHVAFAKSSEPRALQSAVLGLVRNARGPMALKSLGAEGQDVAFLVPAKCEAYLQDQLLAETKCSMQVEIIEGLRKHRKVTLRAEETHELQAVAWRLQEMGELQLRMCQGALLTERDFDLQDTAWDDVMEAFRSKRVNRAQAAEAPEAAVPLEKLPTLTASSDVEAEARKARQLEQRDLEAQKEKERKKQLRETAAREQQECQTAAREAKMFADKARELRLRAAEAQSMEQQSSCLQEAECYEEQARQAKGRSTRGYGIGPRAQQHEYQAAEPTDGSALSAAPPSGEELRRQAEREEQIRQRKLRDQQAREKEQRERVALHQAFSGASRTPAQPPQPAPAQVPAQAPAQPPLPPAEEWPPPQPQRPAASQGPPEAVNTRPSRPSAAVKATNHQLDPAVHPSPAAFSGDVADVALLVKAPDWKAAEYLASSRLGIGRRTGTKLSVDSSFGFPLLQIRGTPVANALASYLAQEALWMNGSFK
;
A
#
# COMPACT_ATOMS: atom_id res chain seq x y z
N MET A 1 4.18 6.24 22.70
CA MET A 1 3.61 7.48 22.14
C MET A 1 3.65 7.43 20.61
N ILE A 2 2.48 7.42 19.96
CA ILE A 2 2.37 7.73 18.52
C ILE A 2 2.69 9.20 18.39
N THR A 3 3.73 9.53 17.62
CA THR A 3 3.99 10.92 17.24
C THR A 3 2.99 11.28 16.16
N LEU A 4 1.97 12.06 16.54
CA LEU A 4 1.06 12.71 15.62
C LEU A 4 1.76 13.95 15.07
N GLU A 5 1.72 14.16 13.75
CA GLU A 5 2.12 15.44 13.19
C GLU A 5 1.04 16.47 13.52
N PRO A 6 1.36 17.77 13.69
CA PRO A 6 0.36 18.80 13.91
C PRO A 6 -0.73 18.75 12.83
N GLY A 7 -1.98 18.48 13.25
CA GLY A 7 -3.12 18.32 12.34
C GLY A 7 -3.49 16.88 11.98
N ASP A 8 -2.68 15.87 12.33
CA ASP A 8 -3.09 14.47 12.22
C ASP A 8 -4.24 14.18 13.20
N VAL A 9 -5.36 13.67 12.68
CA VAL A 9 -6.47 13.18 13.51
C VAL A 9 -6.43 11.65 13.54
N PRO A 10 -6.17 11.01 14.69
CA PRO A 10 -6.19 9.56 14.79
C PRO A 10 -7.63 9.03 14.80
N CYS A 11 -7.90 8.01 13.98
CA CYS A 11 -9.15 7.28 13.98
C CYS A 11 -8.88 5.79 14.30
N TYR A 12 -9.55 5.30 15.35
CA TYR A 12 -9.47 3.90 15.77
C TYR A 12 -10.81 3.23 15.51
N MET A 13 -10.79 2.18 14.69
CA MET A 13 -11.97 1.39 14.37
C MET A 13 -11.82 -0.01 14.97
N LEU A 14 -12.85 -0.50 15.65
CA LEU A 14 -12.91 -1.78 16.33
C LEU A 14 -13.73 -2.76 15.48
N LEU A 15 -13.13 -3.89 15.13
CA LEU A 15 -13.70 -4.93 14.27
C LEU A 15 -13.88 -6.22 15.07
N GLU A 16 -15.09 -6.76 15.16
CA GLU A 16 -15.35 -8.02 15.88
C GLU A 16 -14.86 -9.26 15.10
N GLN A 17 -14.57 -10.34 15.84
CA GLN A 17 -13.88 -11.57 15.41
C GLN A 17 -14.34 -12.22 14.09
N LEU A 18 -15.56 -11.95 13.61
CA LEU A 18 -16.08 -12.48 12.34
C LEU A 18 -15.56 -11.75 11.09
N GLN A 19 -15.04 -10.52 11.21
CA GLN A 19 -14.59 -9.73 10.06
C GLN A 19 -13.13 -10.04 9.64
N ALA A 20 -12.35 -10.72 10.50
CA ALA A 20 -10.96 -11.06 10.24
C ALA A 20 -10.75 -12.40 9.50
N ILE A 21 -11.84 -13.12 9.15
CA ILE A 21 -11.79 -14.50 8.63
C ILE A 21 -11.43 -14.58 7.12
N SER A 22 -11.15 -13.46 6.43
CA SER A 22 -10.72 -13.47 5.02
C SER A 22 -9.25 -13.90 4.78
N HIS A 23 -8.54 -14.44 5.77
CA HIS A 23 -7.20 -15.02 5.59
C HIS A 23 -7.20 -16.50 5.15
N ARG A 24 -8.23 -16.96 4.42
CA ARG A 24 -8.14 -18.23 3.69
C ARG A 24 -7.34 -18.00 2.39
N LYS A 25 -6.11 -18.50 2.39
CA LYS A 25 -5.12 -18.61 1.30
C LYS A 25 -5.70 -18.37 -0.11
N GLY A 26 -5.42 -17.21 -0.72
CA GLY A 26 -5.60 -17.04 -2.17
C GLY A 26 -5.83 -15.62 -2.71
N HIS A 27 -6.22 -14.64 -1.89
CA HIS A 27 -6.46 -13.27 -2.36
C HIS A 27 -5.83 -12.22 -1.43
N ASP A 28 -5.00 -11.34 -2.01
CA ASP A 28 -4.19 -10.30 -1.34
C ASP A 28 -4.98 -9.09 -0.79
N PHE A 29 -6.15 -9.31 -0.18
CA PHE A 29 -6.86 -8.26 0.56
C PHE A 29 -6.64 -8.42 2.07
N GLY A 30 -5.38 -8.40 2.49
CA GLY A 30 -5.02 -8.34 3.90
C GLY A 30 -5.16 -6.90 4.41
N VAL A 31 -5.89 -6.70 5.51
CA VAL A 31 -5.75 -5.45 6.28
C VAL A 31 -4.27 -5.34 6.65
N PRO A 32 -3.55 -4.30 6.20
CA PRO A 32 -2.11 -4.22 6.40
C PRO A 32 -1.81 -4.31 7.88
N ARG A 33 -0.99 -5.29 8.26
CA ARG A 33 -0.56 -5.45 9.65
C ARG A 33 0.25 -4.21 10.00
N VAL A 34 -0.28 -3.37 10.89
CA VAL A 34 0.42 -2.16 11.34
C VAL A 34 1.67 -2.59 12.12
N ILE A 35 2.84 -2.47 11.49
CA ILE A 35 4.15 -2.78 12.09
C ILE A 35 4.80 -1.46 12.52
N GLY A 36 5.25 -1.37 13.77
CA GLY A 36 5.92 -0.18 14.33
C GLY A 36 5.33 0.25 15.68
N LYS A 37 5.57 1.51 16.09
CA LYS A 37 5.12 2.08 17.37
C LYS A 37 3.59 2.01 17.58
N ALA A 38 2.82 2.17 16.50
CA ALA A 38 1.37 1.98 16.52
C ALA A 38 0.97 0.52 16.81
N GLY A 39 1.80 -0.46 16.46
CA GLY A 39 1.58 -1.87 16.76
C GLY A 39 1.63 -2.20 18.26
N ALA A 40 2.43 -1.47 19.04
CA ALA A 40 2.47 -1.63 20.50
C ALA A 40 1.16 -1.13 21.15
N ILE A 41 0.69 0.03 20.74
CA ILE A 41 -0.57 0.61 21.21
C ILE A 41 -1.78 -0.24 20.79
N ILE A 42 -1.78 -0.77 19.56
CA ILE A 42 -2.79 -1.74 19.12
C ILE A 42 -2.77 -3.01 19.98
N LYS A 43 -1.60 -3.47 20.42
CA LYS A 43 -1.47 -4.64 21.31
C LYS A 43 -2.04 -4.36 22.70
N GLU A 44 -1.79 -3.18 23.25
CA GLU A 44 -2.32 -2.71 24.54
C GLU A 44 -3.83 -2.52 24.49
N LEU A 45 -4.35 -1.85 23.45
CA LEU A 45 -5.79 -1.74 23.18
C LEU A 45 -6.47 -3.10 23.12
N ARG A 46 -5.87 -4.09 22.43
CA ARG A 46 -6.43 -5.45 22.38
C ARG A 46 -6.46 -6.12 23.75
N GLN A 47 -5.53 -5.79 24.64
CA GLN A 47 -5.51 -6.31 26.00
C GLN A 47 -6.61 -5.65 26.86
N ALA A 48 -6.80 -4.33 26.73
CA ALA A 48 -7.89 -3.62 27.40
C ALA A 48 -9.28 -4.08 26.90
N LEU A 49 -9.42 -4.30 25.59
CA LEU A 49 -10.65 -4.76 24.94
C LEU A 49 -10.86 -6.28 25.01
N GLN A 50 -10.27 -6.96 26.00
CA GLN A 50 -10.46 -8.38 26.30
C GLN A 50 -10.30 -9.35 25.09
N ARG A 51 -9.46 -9.00 24.10
CA ARG A 51 -9.14 -9.79 22.89
C ARG A 51 -10.29 -10.09 21.92
N SER A 52 -11.49 -9.52 22.11
CA SER A 52 -12.64 -9.74 21.21
C SER A 52 -12.61 -8.85 19.94
N TYR A 53 -11.73 -7.85 19.89
CA TYR A 53 -11.67 -6.89 18.79
C TYR A 53 -10.34 -6.87 18.06
N HIS A 54 -10.39 -6.77 16.74
CA HIS A 54 -9.30 -6.31 15.90
C HIS A 54 -9.37 -4.79 15.77
N VAL A 55 -8.29 -4.10 16.15
CA VAL A 55 -8.22 -2.65 15.99
C VAL A 55 -7.56 -2.31 14.64
N ALA A 56 -8.26 -1.55 13.82
CA ALA A 56 -7.72 -0.85 12.67
C ALA A 56 -7.42 0.60 13.05
N PHE A 57 -6.25 1.10 12.64
CA PHE A 57 -5.81 2.46 12.92
C PHE A 57 -5.59 3.19 11.60
N ALA A 58 -6.25 4.32 11.43
CA ALA A 58 -6.04 5.24 10.32
C ALA A 58 -5.65 6.60 10.87
N LYS A 59 -4.68 7.25 10.23
CA LYS A 59 -4.28 8.63 10.54
C LYS A 59 -4.06 9.39 9.24
N SER A 60 -4.48 10.64 9.20
CA SER A 60 -4.13 11.58 8.15
C SER A 60 -4.39 13.01 8.62
N SER A 61 -3.58 13.94 8.15
CA SER A 61 -3.81 15.37 8.22
C SER A 61 -4.80 15.85 7.16
N GLU A 62 -5.03 15.06 6.11
CA GLU A 62 -6.01 15.34 5.05
C GLU A 62 -7.33 14.61 5.33
N PRO A 63 -8.44 15.34 5.54
CA PRO A 63 -9.75 14.72 5.84
C PRO A 63 -10.21 13.73 4.75
N ARG A 64 -9.92 14.03 3.47
CA ARG A 64 -10.28 13.17 2.33
C ARG A 64 -9.48 11.86 2.29
N ALA A 65 -8.22 11.88 2.70
CA ALA A 65 -7.40 10.67 2.75
C ALA A 65 -7.84 9.77 3.92
N LEU A 66 -8.12 10.37 5.09
CA LEU A 66 -8.69 9.65 6.23
C LEU A 66 -10.04 9.03 5.87
N GLN A 67 -10.89 9.77 5.15
CA GLN A 67 -12.17 9.28 4.65
C GLN A 67 -12.01 8.06 3.75
N SER A 68 -11.15 8.14 2.74
CA SER A 68 -10.91 7.03 1.82
C SER A 68 -10.42 5.78 2.56
N ALA A 69 -9.57 5.97 3.56
CA ALA A 69 -9.10 4.89 4.43
C ALA A 69 -10.23 4.29 5.27
N VAL A 70 -11.05 5.11 5.94
CA VAL A 70 -12.18 4.64 6.76
C VAL A 70 -13.23 3.94 5.90
N LEU A 71 -13.60 4.50 4.75
CA LEU A 71 -14.52 3.85 3.80
C LEU A 71 -13.97 2.52 3.29
N GLY A 72 -12.68 2.47 2.95
CA GLY A 72 -12.02 1.23 2.56
C GLY A 72 -12.05 0.19 3.66
N LEU A 73 -11.82 0.61 4.91
CA LEU A 73 -11.88 -0.26 6.08
C LEU A 73 -13.31 -0.76 6.37
N VAL A 74 -14.34 0.10 6.30
CA VAL A 74 -15.75 -0.29 6.46
C VAL A 74 -16.18 -1.27 5.36
N ARG A 75 -15.81 -1.00 4.10
CA ARG A 75 -16.08 -1.91 2.98
C ARG A 75 -15.39 -3.27 3.15
N ASN A 76 -14.13 -3.26 3.58
CA ASN A 76 -13.38 -4.49 3.84
C ASN A 76 -13.94 -5.27 5.03
N ALA A 77 -14.35 -4.57 6.09
CA ALA A 77 -14.97 -5.15 7.29
C ALA A 77 -16.28 -5.87 6.96
N ARG A 78 -17.11 -5.30 6.06
CA ARG A 78 -18.32 -5.97 5.58
C ARG A 78 -18.05 -7.12 4.61
N GLY A 79 -16.94 -7.03 3.87
CA GLY A 79 -16.57 -7.99 2.84
C GLY A 79 -17.37 -7.80 1.53
N PRO A 80 -16.87 -8.33 0.40
CA PRO A 80 -17.52 -8.16 -0.91
C PRO A 80 -18.88 -8.88 -1.03
N MET A 81 -19.16 -9.86 -0.16
CA MET A 81 -20.39 -10.66 -0.17
C MET A 81 -21.55 -10.00 0.60
N ALA A 82 -21.29 -9.09 1.53
CA ALA A 82 -22.34 -8.38 2.28
C ALA A 82 -23.20 -7.45 1.39
N LEU A 83 -22.75 -7.15 0.16
CA LEU A 83 -23.56 -6.44 -0.83
C LEU A 83 -24.67 -7.31 -1.45
N LYS A 84 -24.62 -8.65 -1.30
CA LYS A 84 -25.53 -9.59 -2.00
C LYS A 84 -26.47 -10.39 -1.10
N SER A 85 -26.25 -10.44 0.21
CA SER A 85 -27.11 -11.19 1.14
C SER A 85 -27.34 -10.41 2.44
N LEU A 86 -28.32 -9.51 2.44
CA LEU A 86 -28.83 -8.82 3.63
C LEU A 86 -29.79 -9.75 4.39
N GLY A 87 -29.24 -10.82 4.95
CA GLY A 87 -29.95 -11.73 5.86
C GLY A 87 -29.63 -11.41 7.31
N ALA A 88 -30.44 -10.53 7.90
CA ALA A 88 -30.80 -10.39 9.33
C ALA A 88 -29.75 -10.15 10.45
N GLU A 89 -28.45 -10.39 10.29
CA GLU A 89 -27.48 -10.05 11.35
C GLU A 89 -26.66 -8.82 10.96
N GLY A 90 -27.09 -7.67 11.46
CA GLY A 90 -26.46 -6.37 11.20
C GLY A 90 -24.98 -6.40 11.56
N GLN A 91 -24.12 -6.06 10.60
CA GLN A 91 -22.70 -5.88 10.85
C GLN A 91 -22.50 -4.50 11.47
N ASP A 92 -22.32 -4.51 12.78
CA ASP A 92 -22.02 -3.33 13.58
C ASP A 92 -20.58 -2.89 13.33
N VAL A 93 -20.37 -1.57 13.27
CA VAL A 93 -19.03 -0.98 13.18
C VAL A 93 -18.82 -0.14 14.43
N ALA A 94 -17.75 -0.44 15.17
CA ALA A 94 -17.42 0.30 16.38
C ALA A 94 -16.24 1.23 16.16
N PHE A 95 -16.32 2.44 16.72
CA PHE A 95 -15.26 3.45 16.70
C PHE A 95 -14.89 3.82 18.13
N LEU A 96 -13.63 4.18 18.34
CA LEU A 96 -13.19 4.73 19.60
C LEU A 96 -13.05 6.24 19.46
N VAL A 97 -13.86 6.99 20.23
CA VAL A 97 -13.95 8.46 20.13
C VAL A 97 -13.65 9.08 21.50
N PRO A 98 -12.99 10.25 21.59
CA PRO A 98 -12.85 10.98 22.85
C PRO A 98 -14.21 11.28 23.49
N ALA A 99 -14.31 11.11 24.81
CA ALA A 99 -15.54 11.27 25.58
C ALA A 99 -16.17 12.66 25.45
N LYS A 100 -15.34 13.70 25.25
CA LYS A 100 -15.81 15.08 25.01
C LYS A 100 -16.64 15.24 23.73
N CYS A 101 -16.51 14.32 22.76
CA CYS A 101 -17.27 14.35 21.51
C CYS A 101 -18.64 13.65 21.64
N GLU A 102 -18.92 12.97 22.75
CA GLU A 102 -20.12 12.14 22.94
C GLU A 102 -21.42 12.93 22.73
N ALA A 103 -21.55 14.10 23.36
CA ALA A 103 -22.74 14.95 23.26
C ALA A 103 -23.03 15.39 21.81
N TYR A 104 -21.98 15.72 21.06
CA TYR A 104 -22.13 16.16 19.68
C TYR A 104 -22.55 15.02 18.75
N LEU A 105 -22.04 13.81 19.01
CA LEU A 105 -22.35 12.64 18.20
C LEU A 105 -23.80 12.21 18.35
N GLN A 106 -24.38 12.28 19.56
CA GLN A 106 -25.77 11.86 19.77
C GLN A 106 -26.75 12.76 19.02
N ASP A 107 -26.59 14.08 19.14
CA ASP A 107 -27.59 15.02 18.62
C ASP A 107 -27.57 15.11 17.09
N GLN A 108 -26.40 15.20 16.46
CA GLN A 108 -26.32 15.40 15.00
C GLN A 108 -26.47 14.10 14.21
N LEU A 109 -25.84 13.03 14.68
CA LEU A 109 -25.72 11.80 13.91
C LEU A 109 -27.07 11.06 13.87
N LEU A 110 -27.84 11.10 14.95
CA LEU A 110 -29.20 10.55 15.01
C LEU A 110 -30.23 11.40 14.25
N ALA A 111 -30.03 12.72 14.15
CA ALA A 111 -30.96 13.60 13.44
C ALA A 111 -30.92 13.39 11.92
N GLU A 112 -29.75 13.04 11.38
CA GLU A 112 -29.52 13.02 9.93
C GLU A 112 -29.35 11.62 9.34
N THR A 113 -29.08 10.61 10.17
CA THR A 113 -28.88 9.25 9.71
C THR A 113 -29.89 8.31 10.36
N LYS A 114 -30.32 7.28 9.62
CA LYS A 114 -31.19 6.21 10.14
C LYS A 114 -30.42 5.18 10.97
N CYS A 115 -29.19 5.48 11.35
CA CYS A 115 -28.34 4.55 12.08
C CYS A 115 -28.73 4.55 13.56
N SER A 116 -28.76 3.36 14.15
CA SER A 116 -28.79 3.23 15.60
C SER A 116 -27.37 3.35 16.13
N MET A 117 -27.20 4.18 17.16
CA MET A 117 -25.91 4.43 17.79
C MET A 117 -25.96 4.00 19.25
N GLN A 118 -25.00 3.19 19.66
CA GLN A 118 -24.81 2.76 21.03
C GLN A 118 -23.45 3.26 21.52
N VAL A 119 -23.45 4.06 22.59
CA VAL A 119 -22.23 4.56 23.23
C VAL A 119 -21.96 3.73 24.49
N GLU A 120 -20.80 3.10 24.55
CA GLU A 120 -20.37 2.25 25.66
C GLU A 120 -19.10 2.83 26.30
N ILE A 121 -19.06 2.83 27.64
CA ILE A 121 -17.88 3.18 28.42
C ILE A 121 -16.99 1.95 28.51
N ILE A 122 -15.76 2.03 27.99
CA ILE A 122 -14.79 0.95 28.10
C ILE A 122 -14.05 1.06 29.44
N GLU A 123 -14.07 0.00 30.24
CA GLU A 123 -13.27 -0.08 31.47
C GLU A 123 -11.78 0.12 31.16
N GLY A 124 -11.16 1.08 31.84
CA GLY A 124 -9.74 1.44 31.64
C GLY A 124 -9.47 2.49 30.55
N LEU A 125 -10.49 2.95 29.82
CA LEU A 125 -10.39 4.05 28.85
C LEU A 125 -11.44 5.13 29.15
N ARG A 126 -11.35 5.78 30.31
CA ARG A 126 -12.29 6.81 30.80
C ARG A 126 -12.41 8.01 29.85
N LYS A 127 -11.31 8.37 29.17
CA LYS A 127 -11.27 9.47 28.20
C LYS A 127 -11.86 9.12 26.83
N HIS A 128 -12.16 7.85 26.57
CA HIS A 128 -12.70 7.41 25.29
C HIS A 128 -14.06 6.73 25.48
N ARG A 129 -14.81 6.65 24.40
CA ARG A 129 -16.10 5.96 24.29
C ARG A 129 -16.07 5.04 23.09
N LYS A 130 -16.61 3.84 23.25
CA LYS A 130 -16.89 2.94 22.14
C LYS A 130 -18.24 3.36 21.55
N VAL A 131 -18.21 3.86 20.34
CA VAL A 131 -19.40 4.24 19.59
C VAL A 131 -19.68 3.14 18.58
N THR A 132 -20.66 2.30 18.87
CA THR A 132 -21.12 1.22 18.00
C THR A 132 -22.24 1.74 17.12
N LEU A 133 -22.07 1.59 15.81
CA LEU A 133 -22.99 2.09 14.80
C LEU A 133 -23.57 0.91 14.05
N ARG A 134 -24.89 0.85 14.05
CA ARG A 134 -25.67 -0.19 13.37
C ARG A 134 -26.59 0.45 12.35
N ALA A 135 -26.42 0.03 11.10
CA ALA A 135 -27.23 0.47 9.97
C ALA A 135 -27.70 -0.74 9.15
N GLU A 136 -28.92 -0.65 8.65
CA GLU A 136 -29.50 -1.68 7.79
C GLU A 136 -28.80 -1.69 6.43
N GLU A 137 -28.54 -0.50 5.89
CA GLU A 137 -27.94 -0.36 4.57
C GLU A 137 -26.47 0.08 4.62
N THR A 138 -25.68 -0.40 3.65
CA THR A 138 -24.26 -0.03 3.54
C THR A 138 -24.09 1.46 3.20
N HIS A 139 -25.04 2.06 2.49
CA HIS A 139 -24.98 3.49 2.17
C HIS A 139 -25.15 4.36 3.42
N GLU A 140 -25.93 3.91 4.40
CA GLU A 140 -26.13 4.61 5.68
C GLU A 140 -24.87 4.57 6.54
N LEU A 141 -24.18 3.42 6.60
CA LEU A 141 -22.86 3.35 7.23
C LEU A 141 -21.82 4.22 6.53
N GLN A 142 -21.90 4.38 5.21
CA GLN A 142 -21.02 5.31 4.48
C GLN A 142 -21.36 6.77 4.84
N ALA A 143 -22.64 7.11 4.99
CA ALA A 143 -23.08 8.42 5.46
C ALA A 143 -22.65 8.68 6.91
N VAL A 144 -22.67 7.66 7.77
CA VAL A 144 -22.15 7.77 9.13
C VAL A 144 -20.64 7.88 9.16
N ALA A 145 -19.91 7.09 8.37
CA ALA A 145 -18.46 7.24 8.22
C ALA A 145 -18.09 8.64 7.70
N TRP A 146 -18.93 9.21 6.84
CA TRP A 146 -18.83 10.60 6.39
C TRP A 146 -19.05 11.60 7.53
N ARG A 147 -20.07 11.40 8.38
CA ARG A 147 -20.28 12.28 9.55
C ARG A 147 -19.21 12.09 10.63
N LEU A 148 -18.62 10.91 10.75
CA LEU A 148 -17.42 10.70 11.56
C LEU A 148 -16.17 11.39 10.97
N GLN A 149 -16.13 11.65 9.66
CA GLN A 149 -15.12 12.53 9.05
C GLN A 149 -15.39 14.00 9.40
N GLU A 150 -16.65 14.45 9.37
CA GLU A 150 -17.00 15.76 9.91
C GLU A 150 -16.72 15.87 11.40
N MET A 151 -16.77 14.75 12.13
CA MET A 151 -16.24 14.68 13.49
C MET A 151 -14.72 14.80 13.49
N GLY A 152 -13.98 14.29 12.50
CA GLY A 152 -12.56 14.59 12.33
C GLY A 152 -12.31 16.09 12.11
N GLU A 153 -13.13 16.76 11.29
CA GLU A 153 -13.09 18.22 11.14
C GLU A 153 -13.53 18.96 12.40
N LEU A 154 -14.53 18.46 13.13
CA LEU A 154 -14.96 19.00 14.41
C LEU A 154 -13.87 18.82 15.45
N GLN A 155 -13.21 17.67 15.49
CA GLN A 155 -12.08 17.39 16.35
C GLN A 155 -10.94 18.35 16.00
N LEU A 156 -10.70 18.60 14.71
CA LEU A 156 -9.74 19.61 14.26
C LEU A 156 -10.14 21.02 14.72
N ARG A 157 -11.41 21.42 14.57
CA ARG A 157 -11.95 22.71 15.03
C ARG A 157 -11.90 22.84 16.56
N MET A 158 -12.19 21.76 17.29
CA MET A 158 -12.11 21.69 18.74
C MET A 158 -10.65 21.71 19.20
N CYS A 159 -9.72 21.11 18.47
CA CYS A 159 -8.28 21.22 18.73
C CYS A 159 -7.80 22.66 18.49
N GLN A 160 -8.23 23.29 17.39
CA GLN A 160 -7.94 24.69 17.07
C GLN A 160 -8.54 25.65 18.12
N GLY A 161 -9.72 25.33 18.65
CA GLY A 161 -10.35 26.03 19.76
C GLY A 161 -9.84 25.64 21.15
N ALA A 162 -8.78 24.83 21.25
CA ALA A 162 -8.19 24.32 22.50
C ALA A 162 -9.15 23.53 23.43
N LEU A 163 -10.28 23.04 22.91
CA LEU A 163 -11.24 22.19 23.63
C LEU A 163 -10.76 20.73 23.70
N LEU A 164 -10.04 20.29 22.66
CA LEU A 164 -9.33 19.02 22.61
C LEU A 164 -7.83 19.29 22.59
N THR A 165 -7.10 18.51 23.37
CA THR A 165 -5.63 18.51 23.43
C THR A 165 -5.11 17.17 22.93
N GLU A 166 -3.83 17.07 22.55
CA GLU A 166 -3.22 15.79 22.17
C GLU A 166 -3.40 14.71 23.25
N ARG A 167 -3.51 15.11 24.53
CA ARG A 167 -3.76 14.24 25.69
C ARG A 167 -5.16 13.61 25.73
N ASP A 168 -6.11 14.15 24.97
CA ASP A 168 -7.45 13.59 24.83
C ASP A 168 -7.48 12.42 23.83
N PHE A 169 -6.47 12.32 22.95
CA PHE A 169 -6.28 11.22 21.99
C PHE A 169 -5.26 10.18 22.46
N ASP A 170 -4.59 10.44 23.59
CA ASP A 170 -3.67 9.48 24.17
C ASP A 170 -4.48 8.33 24.78
N LEU A 171 -4.28 7.14 24.22
CA LEU A 171 -4.89 5.90 24.70
C LEU A 171 -4.22 5.39 25.98
N GLN A 172 -3.09 5.98 26.35
CA GLN A 172 -2.48 5.80 27.67
C GLN A 172 -3.29 6.66 28.65
N ASP A 173 -4.41 6.12 29.12
CA ASP A 173 -5.25 6.78 30.10
C ASP A 173 -4.51 6.93 31.44
N THR A 174 -4.97 7.81 32.32
CA THR A 174 -4.32 8.12 33.61
C THR A 174 -4.13 6.90 34.52
N ALA A 175 -4.82 5.78 34.28
CA ALA A 175 -4.52 4.51 34.95
C ALA A 175 -3.08 4.01 34.67
N TRP A 176 -2.52 4.32 33.50
CA TRP A 176 -1.11 4.07 33.20
C TRP A 176 -0.20 5.06 33.92
N ASP A 177 -0.60 6.33 34.04
CA ASP A 177 0.12 7.29 34.88
C ASP A 177 0.08 6.88 36.35
N ASP A 178 -1.07 6.44 36.89
CA ASP A 178 -1.24 5.91 38.25
C ASP A 178 -0.39 4.63 38.45
N VAL A 179 -0.35 3.73 37.46
CA VAL A 179 0.49 2.52 37.49
C VAL A 179 1.98 2.89 37.40
N MET A 180 2.36 3.83 36.54
CA MET A 180 3.74 4.29 36.38
C MET A 180 4.19 5.17 37.54
N GLU A 181 3.29 5.86 38.22
CA GLU A 181 3.51 6.65 39.42
C GLU A 181 3.60 5.72 40.64
N ALA A 182 2.79 4.67 40.72
CA ALA A 182 2.97 3.59 41.68
C ALA A 182 4.32 2.88 41.46
N PHE A 183 4.73 2.66 40.21
CA PHE A 183 6.02 2.05 39.87
C PHE A 183 7.21 2.98 40.17
N ARG A 184 7.09 4.28 39.87
CA ARG A 184 8.08 5.31 40.22
C ARG A 184 8.19 5.48 41.73
N SER A 185 7.08 5.52 42.45
CA SER A 185 7.02 5.54 43.91
C SER A 185 7.69 4.30 44.52
N LYS A 186 7.52 3.12 43.92
CA LYS A 186 8.23 1.89 44.35
C LYS A 186 9.73 1.96 44.11
N ARG A 187 10.18 2.70 43.10
CA ARG A 187 11.61 2.87 42.75
C ARG A 187 12.29 3.93 43.60
N VAL A 188 11.60 5.02 43.92
CA VAL A 188 12.06 6.04 44.87
C VAL A 188 12.16 5.46 46.28
N ASN A 189 11.19 4.65 46.72
CA ASN A 189 11.28 3.95 48.01
C ASN A 189 12.42 2.93 48.06
N ARG A 190 12.85 2.38 46.92
CA ARG A 190 14.01 1.47 46.87
C ARG A 190 15.35 2.22 46.87
N ALA A 191 15.39 3.45 46.36
CA ALA A 191 16.54 4.34 46.46
C ALA A 191 16.67 4.95 47.87
N GLN A 192 15.55 5.33 48.49
CA GLN A 192 15.52 5.85 49.86
C GLN A 192 15.72 4.74 50.92
N ALA A 193 15.34 3.50 50.64
CA ALA A 193 15.71 2.36 51.49
C ALA A 193 17.20 1.95 51.36
N ALA A 194 17.91 2.45 50.35
CA ALA A 194 19.36 2.28 50.21
C ALA A 194 20.16 3.43 50.85
N GLU A 195 19.51 4.56 51.16
CA GLU A 195 20.03 5.64 52.01
C GLU A 195 19.47 5.49 53.43
N ALA A 196 19.73 4.36 54.07
CA ALA A 196 19.77 4.34 55.53
C ALA A 196 20.98 5.19 55.97
N PRO A 197 20.85 6.05 57.00
CA PRO A 197 21.95 6.90 57.43
C PRO A 197 23.13 6.04 57.92
N GLU A 198 24.22 6.11 57.17
CA GLU A 198 25.53 5.60 57.54
C GLU A 198 25.91 6.23 58.89
N ALA A 199 25.85 5.42 59.94
CA ALA A 199 26.46 5.75 61.21
C ALA A 199 27.94 6.00 60.95
N ALA A 200 28.41 7.19 61.36
CA ALA A 200 29.77 7.67 61.21
C ALA A 200 30.83 6.59 61.49
N VAL A 201 31.50 6.13 60.43
CA VAL A 201 32.72 5.32 60.52
C VAL A 201 33.93 6.25 60.39
N PRO A 202 34.91 6.19 61.32
CA PRO A 202 36.05 7.10 61.34
C PRO A 202 36.96 7.00 60.12
N LEU A 203 37.38 8.19 59.69
CA LEU A 203 38.14 8.50 58.49
C LEU A 203 39.64 8.24 58.70
N GLU A 204 40.09 6.99 58.73
CA GLU A 204 41.53 6.68 58.61
C GLU A 204 41.78 5.42 57.77
N LYS A 205 42.65 5.58 56.76
CA LYS A 205 43.12 4.60 55.75
C LYS A 205 42.34 4.59 54.43
N LEU A 206 42.53 5.66 53.67
CA LEU A 206 42.35 5.66 52.22
C LEU A 206 43.41 4.74 51.57
N PRO A 207 43.03 3.67 50.86
CA PRO A 207 43.95 2.91 50.04
C PRO A 207 44.38 3.79 48.87
N THR A 208 45.68 3.91 48.65
CA THR A 208 46.27 4.59 47.50
C THR A 208 45.83 3.85 46.23
N LEU A 209 44.82 4.39 45.55
CA LEU A 209 44.18 3.81 44.37
C LEU A 209 45.16 3.76 43.19
N THR A 210 45.70 2.59 42.90
CA THR A 210 46.35 2.24 41.61
C THR A 210 45.31 1.98 40.50
N ALA A 211 44.20 2.71 40.50
CA ALA A 211 43.00 2.44 39.70
C ALA A 211 43.02 3.05 38.29
N SER A 212 44.13 3.66 37.82
CA SER A 212 44.13 4.33 36.51
C SER A 212 44.19 3.36 35.33
N SER A 213 44.75 2.15 35.49
CA SER A 213 44.95 1.22 34.37
C SER A 213 43.68 0.50 33.91
N ASP A 214 42.77 0.19 34.84
CA ASP A 214 41.52 -0.51 34.52
C ASP A 214 40.51 0.42 33.82
N VAL A 215 40.46 1.69 34.24
CA VAL A 215 39.60 2.71 33.61
C VAL A 215 40.05 2.99 32.16
N GLU A 216 41.36 3.05 31.90
CA GLU A 216 41.87 3.19 30.53
C GLU A 216 41.57 1.98 29.66
N ALA A 217 41.67 0.76 30.20
CA ALA A 217 41.36 -0.47 29.48
C ALA A 217 39.88 -0.55 29.12
N GLU A 218 38.99 -0.12 30.01
CA GLU A 218 37.55 -0.06 29.77
C GLU A 218 37.20 1.00 28.72
N ALA A 219 37.82 2.19 28.78
CA ALA A 219 37.64 3.22 27.77
C ALA A 219 38.07 2.77 26.36
N ARG A 220 39.15 1.98 26.25
CA ARG A 220 39.58 1.40 24.96
C ARG A 220 38.58 0.38 24.42
N LYS A 221 38.00 -0.47 25.29
CA LYS A 221 36.94 -1.42 24.90
C LYS A 221 35.68 -0.71 24.43
N ALA A 222 35.27 0.37 25.11
CA ALA A 222 34.12 1.17 24.72
C ALA A 222 34.29 1.78 23.31
N ARG A 223 35.45 2.38 23.02
CA ARG A 223 35.76 2.93 21.69
C ARG A 223 35.77 1.87 20.59
N GLN A 224 36.31 0.67 20.87
CA GLN A 224 36.28 -0.44 19.92
C GLN A 224 34.86 -0.93 19.62
N LEU A 225 33.99 -0.98 20.63
CA LEU A 225 32.59 -1.36 20.45
C LEU A 225 31.85 -0.33 19.58
N GLU A 226 32.04 0.96 19.88
CA GLU A 226 31.46 2.06 19.09
C GLU A 226 31.91 2.02 17.62
N GLN A 227 33.19 1.73 17.37
CA GLN A 227 33.72 1.58 16.02
C GLN A 227 33.06 0.40 15.27
N ARG A 228 32.85 -0.74 15.95
CA ARG A 228 32.16 -1.91 15.36
C ARG A 228 30.69 -1.62 15.06
N ASP A 229 30.02 -0.86 15.92
CA ASP A 229 28.63 -0.46 15.70
C ASP A 229 28.51 0.51 14.50
N LEU A 230 29.44 1.45 14.35
CA LEU A 230 29.52 2.32 13.18
C LEU A 230 29.77 1.55 11.88
N GLU A 231 30.67 0.57 11.89
CA GLU A 231 30.91 -0.31 10.73
C GLU A 231 29.68 -1.15 10.39
N ALA A 232 29.01 -1.70 11.40
CA ALA A 232 27.77 -2.45 11.22
C ALA A 232 26.63 -1.58 10.67
N GLN A 233 26.55 -0.30 11.07
CA GLN A 233 25.60 0.65 10.50
C GLN A 233 25.91 0.96 9.04
N LYS A 234 27.17 1.24 8.69
CA LYS A 234 27.60 1.46 7.29
C LYS A 234 27.30 0.24 6.41
N GLU A 235 27.51 -0.98 6.93
CA GLU A 235 27.18 -2.20 6.18
C GLU A 235 25.66 -2.37 5.99
N LYS A 236 24.85 -2.07 7.02
CA LYS A 236 23.39 -2.08 6.92
C LYS A 236 22.89 -1.06 5.89
N GLU A 237 23.46 0.14 5.87
CA GLU A 237 23.12 1.18 4.91
C GLU A 237 23.50 0.79 3.48
N ARG A 238 24.71 0.25 3.27
CA ARG A 238 25.12 -0.29 1.96
C ARG A 238 24.19 -1.39 1.47
N LYS A 239 23.78 -2.31 2.36
CA LYS A 239 22.81 -3.37 2.04
C LYS A 239 21.42 -2.79 1.71
N LYS A 240 21.00 -1.73 2.39
CA LYS A 240 19.74 -1.02 2.10
C LYS A 240 19.80 -0.38 0.71
N GLN A 241 20.88 0.32 0.38
CA GLN A 241 21.08 0.94 -0.93
C GLN A 241 21.05 -0.12 -2.05
N LEU A 242 21.72 -1.26 -1.88
CA LEU A 242 21.70 -2.36 -2.87
C LEU A 242 20.30 -2.95 -3.08
N ARG A 243 19.50 -3.06 -2.01
CA ARG A 243 18.10 -3.53 -2.13
C ARG A 243 17.23 -2.52 -2.83
N GLU A 244 17.46 -1.23 -2.57
CA GLU A 244 16.72 -0.14 -3.21
C GLU A 244 17.05 -0.04 -4.70
N THR A 245 18.32 -0.14 -5.09
CA THR A 245 18.71 -0.16 -6.51
C THR A 245 18.11 -1.38 -7.24
N ALA A 246 18.20 -2.56 -6.64
CA ALA A 246 17.59 -3.77 -7.21
C ALA A 246 16.06 -3.66 -7.34
N ALA A 247 15.39 -3.01 -6.38
CA ALA A 247 13.95 -2.78 -6.46
C ALA A 247 13.57 -1.80 -7.58
N ARG A 248 14.37 -0.74 -7.79
CA ARG A 248 14.18 0.21 -8.90
C ARG A 248 14.39 -0.46 -10.26
N GLU A 249 15.48 -1.22 -10.42
CA GLU A 249 15.74 -2.00 -11.64
C GLU A 249 14.62 -2.99 -11.94
N GLN A 250 14.09 -3.66 -10.90
CA GLN A 250 12.96 -4.57 -11.05
C GLN A 250 11.69 -3.83 -11.53
N GLN A 251 11.41 -2.65 -10.98
CA GLN A 251 10.28 -1.82 -11.37
C GLN A 251 10.42 -1.31 -12.83
N GLU A 252 11.61 -0.91 -13.24
CA GLU A 252 11.91 -0.53 -14.63
C GLU A 252 11.71 -1.71 -15.58
N CYS A 253 12.19 -2.89 -15.23
CA CYS A 253 11.99 -4.10 -16.04
C CYS A 253 10.51 -4.47 -16.20
N GLN A 254 9.71 -4.32 -15.13
CA GLN A 254 8.26 -4.54 -15.18
C GLN A 254 7.55 -3.50 -16.05
N THR A 255 7.97 -2.24 -15.98
CA THR A 255 7.42 -1.15 -16.79
C THR A 255 7.72 -1.39 -18.27
N ALA A 256 8.97 -1.73 -18.60
CA ALA A 256 9.37 -2.09 -19.96
C ALA A 256 8.61 -3.31 -20.52
N ALA A 257 8.30 -4.32 -19.67
CA ALA A 257 7.49 -5.46 -20.07
C ALA A 257 6.05 -5.06 -20.42
N ARG A 258 5.45 -4.16 -19.64
CA ARG A 258 4.09 -3.63 -19.90
C ARG A 258 4.06 -2.81 -21.18
N GLU A 259 5.06 -1.97 -21.42
CA GLU A 259 5.21 -1.22 -22.66
C GLU A 259 5.33 -2.16 -23.87
N ALA A 260 6.20 -3.17 -23.79
CA ALA A 260 6.38 -4.15 -24.87
C ALA A 260 5.07 -4.86 -25.23
N LYS A 261 4.29 -5.25 -24.21
CA LYS A 261 2.97 -5.86 -24.42
C LYS A 261 2.01 -4.90 -25.10
N MET A 262 1.92 -3.66 -24.63
CA MET A 262 1.03 -2.64 -25.20
C MET A 262 1.35 -2.35 -26.67
N PHE A 263 2.63 -2.23 -27.03
CA PHE A 263 3.04 -2.07 -28.43
C PHE A 263 2.72 -3.30 -29.29
N ALA A 264 2.93 -4.51 -28.76
CA ALA A 264 2.56 -5.74 -29.46
C ALA A 264 1.05 -5.86 -29.69
N ASP A 265 0.22 -5.44 -28.73
CA ASP A 265 -1.24 -5.40 -28.85
C ASP A 265 -1.66 -4.41 -29.94
N LYS A 266 -1.07 -3.21 -29.95
CA LYS A 266 -1.35 -2.19 -30.97
C LYS A 266 -0.93 -2.63 -32.38
N ALA A 267 0.21 -3.29 -32.52
CA ALA A 267 0.64 -3.87 -33.79
C ALA A 267 -0.36 -4.94 -34.30
N ARG A 268 -0.92 -5.75 -33.39
CA ARG A 268 -1.96 -6.74 -33.74
C ARG A 268 -3.26 -6.07 -34.18
N GLU A 269 -3.70 -5.03 -33.50
CA GLU A 269 -4.89 -4.27 -33.87
C GLU A 269 -4.77 -3.66 -35.27
N LEU A 270 -3.63 -3.05 -35.59
CA LEU A 270 -3.38 -2.47 -36.92
C LEU A 270 -3.35 -3.52 -38.02
N ARG A 271 -2.85 -4.73 -37.76
CA ARG A 271 -2.93 -5.85 -38.71
C ARG A 271 -4.37 -6.30 -38.96
N LEU A 272 -5.22 -6.31 -37.94
CA LEU A 272 -6.64 -6.61 -38.11
C LEU A 272 -7.33 -5.53 -38.95
N ARG A 273 -7.08 -4.25 -38.66
CA ARG A 273 -7.59 -3.14 -39.49
C ARG A 273 -7.10 -3.21 -40.93
N ALA A 274 -5.84 -3.60 -41.15
CA ALA A 274 -5.30 -3.80 -42.49
C ALA A 274 -6.05 -4.91 -43.25
N ALA A 275 -6.46 -5.99 -42.56
CA ALA A 275 -7.24 -7.06 -43.16
C ALA A 275 -8.68 -6.65 -43.50
N GLU A 276 -9.24 -5.68 -42.78
CA GLU A 276 -10.58 -5.12 -43.01
C GLU A 276 -10.59 -3.96 -44.02
N ALA A 277 -9.43 -3.42 -44.38
CA ALA A 277 -9.32 -2.27 -45.27
C ALA A 277 -9.79 -2.60 -46.69
N GLN A 278 -10.64 -1.73 -47.25
CA GLN A 278 -11.18 -1.89 -48.60
C GLN A 278 -10.24 -1.35 -49.69
N SER A 279 -9.27 -0.50 -49.31
CA SER A 279 -8.28 0.09 -50.22
C SER A 279 -6.89 -0.47 -49.94
N MET A 280 -6.16 -0.79 -51.01
CA MET A 280 -4.76 -1.24 -50.96
C MET A 280 -3.84 -0.21 -50.28
N GLU A 281 -4.10 1.09 -50.48
CA GLU A 281 -3.31 2.15 -49.84
C GLU A 281 -3.50 2.18 -48.32
N GLN A 282 -4.75 2.01 -47.86
CA GLN A 282 -5.08 1.94 -46.44
C GLN A 282 -4.49 0.67 -45.80
N GLN A 283 -4.57 -0.46 -46.50
CA GLN A 283 -3.95 -1.71 -46.08
C GLN A 283 -2.43 -1.56 -45.92
N SER A 284 -1.74 -1.00 -46.93
CA SER A 284 -0.28 -0.78 -46.88
C SER A 284 0.12 0.17 -45.76
N SER A 285 -0.63 1.25 -45.54
CA SER A 285 -0.37 2.21 -44.46
C SER A 285 -0.50 1.56 -43.07
N CYS A 286 -1.58 0.79 -42.85
CA CYS A 286 -1.79 0.07 -41.59
C CYS A 286 -0.69 -0.98 -41.32
N LEU A 287 -0.21 -1.67 -42.36
CA LEU A 287 0.87 -2.65 -42.23
C LEU A 287 2.21 -1.99 -41.87
N GLN A 288 2.57 -0.87 -42.51
CA GLN A 288 3.79 -0.13 -42.16
C GLN A 288 3.74 0.39 -40.72
N GLU A 289 2.58 0.90 -40.28
CA GLU A 289 2.42 1.34 -38.89
C GLU A 289 2.52 0.17 -37.90
N ALA A 290 1.95 -1.00 -38.25
CA ALA A 290 2.06 -2.21 -37.44
C ALA A 290 3.52 -2.69 -37.29
N GLU A 291 4.32 -2.64 -38.35
CA GLU A 291 5.75 -2.96 -38.31
C GLU A 291 6.53 -2.03 -37.38
N CYS A 292 6.22 -0.73 -37.39
CA CYS A 292 6.82 0.25 -36.49
C CYS A 292 6.53 -0.07 -35.01
N TYR A 293 5.28 -0.41 -34.67
CA TYR A 293 4.94 -0.81 -33.29
C TYR A 293 5.57 -2.15 -32.89
N GLU A 294 5.72 -3.08 -33.82
CA GLU A 294 6.41 -4.33 -33.53
C GLU A 294 7.90 -4.11 -33.21
N GLU A 295 8.57 -3.22 -33.95
CA GLU A 295 9.95 -2.84 -33.67
C GLU A 295 10.07 -2.15 -32.30
N GLN A 296 9.14 -1.24 -31.96
CA GLN A 296 9.08 -0.64 -30.61
C GLN A 296 8.84 -1.69 -29.51
N ALA A 297 8.00 -2.70 -29.77
CA ALA A 297 7.77 -3.80 -28.84
C ALA A 297 9.05 -4.63 -28.62
N ARG A 298 9.82 -4.90 -29.68
CA ARG A 298 11.12 -5.58 -29.58
C ARG A 298 12.13 -4.78 -28.77
N GLN A 299 12.22 -3.47 -29.00
CA GLN A 299 13.10 -2.58 -28.24
C GLN A 299 12.71 -2.53 -26.75
N ALA A 300 11.42 -2.42 -26.44
CA ALA A 300 10.92 -2.46 -25.05
C ALA A 300 11.19 -3.82 -24.39
N LYS A 301 11.02 -4.93 -25.12
CA LYS A 301 11.34 -6.28 -24.65
C LYS A 301 12.84 -6.47 -24.39
N GLY A 302 13.71 -5.88 -25.22
CA GLY A 302 15.16 -5.85 -24.99
C GLY A 302 15.52 -5.15 -23.69
N ARG A 303 14.86 -4.01 -23.38
CA ARG A 303 15.02 -3.31 -22.09
C ARG A 303 14.55 -4.16 -20.89
N SER A 304 13.44 -4.89 -21.04
CA SER A 304 12.90 -5.73 -19.97
C SER A 304 13.76 -6.97 -19.67
N THR A 305 14.35 -7.57 -20.69
CA THR A 305 15.13 -8.83 -20.55
C THR A 305 16.56 -8.61 -20.08
N ARG A 306 17.09 -7.38 -20.21
CA ARG A 306 18.45 -7.01 -19.81
C ARG A 306 18.77 -7.29 -18.33
N GLY A 307 17.76 -7.31 -17.45
CA GLY A 307 17.92 -7.55 -16.01
C GLY A 307 17.76 -9.01 -15.56
N TYR A 308 17.20 -9.91 -16.38
CA TYR A 308 16.79 -11.26 -15.93
C TYR A 308 17.63 -12.41 -16.48
N GLY A 309 18.43 -12.20 -17.54
CA GLY A 309 19.12 -13.29 -18.22
C GLY A 309 20.46 -13.74 -17.60
N ILE A 310 21.14 -12.88 -16.86
CA ILE A 310 22.53 -13.09 -16.47
C ILE A 310 22.66 -12.58 -15.04
N GLY A 311 22.40 -13.45 -14.05
CA GLY A 311 22.61 -13.10 -12.66
C GLY A 311 24.03 -12.55 -12.44
N PRO A 312 24.31 -11.82 -11.34
CA PRO A 312 25.59 -11.12 -11.10
C PRO A 312 26.85 -12.01 -11.13
N ARG A 313 26.68 -13.32 -11.31
CA ARG A 313 27.75 -14.32 -11.47
C ARG A 313 28.19 -14.57 -12.92
N ALA A 314 27.34 -14.28 -13.90
CA ALA A 314 27.66 -14.48 -15.32
C ALA A 314 28.16 -13.18 -16.00
N GLN A 315 27.87 -12.00 -15.45
CA GLN A 315 28.53 -10.74 -15.86
C GLN A 315 30.04 -10.72 -15.56
N GLN A 316 30.55 -11.56 -14.67
CA GLN A 316 32.00 -11.71 -14.46
C GLN A 316 32.69 -12.56 -15.53
N HIS A 317 31.95 -13.42 -16.23
CA HIS A 317 32.50 -14.26 -17.31
C HIS A 317 32.31 -13.66 -18.70
N GLU A 318 31.27 -12.86 -18.92
CA GLU A 318 30.96 -12.32 -20.25
C GLU A 318 31.78 -11.08 -20.62
N TYR A 319 32.37 -10.37 -19.65
CA TYR A 319 33.42 -9.39 -19.90
C TYR A 319 34.78 -10.00 -20.28
N GLN A 320 34.91 -11.33 -20.30
CA GLN A 320 36.13 -12.03 -20.75
C GLN A 320 35.99 -12.75 -22.09
N ALA A 321 34.80 -12.80 -22.70
CA ALA A 321 34.54 -13.70 -23.83
C ALA A 321 34.07 -13.03 -25.14
N ALA A 322 33.95 -11.71 -25.21
CA ALA A 322 33.41 -11.06 -26.41
C ALA A 322 34.16 -9.78 -26.81
N GLU A 323 35.42 -9.93 -27.22
CA GLU A 323 36.06 -9.03 -28.19
C GLU A 323 36.37 -9.89 -29.43
N PRO A 324 35.79 -9.62 -30.61
CA PRO A 324 36.23 -10.23 -31.84
C PRO A 324 37.62 -9.67 -32.17
N THR A 325 38.64 -10.48 -31.91
CA THR A 325 40.03 -10.18 -32.22
C THR A 325 40.26 -10.42 -33.71
N ASP A 326 40.18 -9.36 -34.52
CA ASP A 326 40.90 -9.33 -35.78
C ASP A 326 42.29 -8.71 -35.54
N GLY A 327 43.30 -9.58 -35.51
CA GLY A 327 44.65 -9.26 -35.92
C GLY A 327 45.53 -8.45 -34.96
N SER A 328 45.93 -9.03 -33.83
CA SER A 328 47.25 -8.69 -33.25
C SER A 328 47.78 -9.82 -32.37
N ALA A 329 48.49 -10.74 -33.02
CA ALA A 329 49.21 -11.83 -32.37
C ALA A 329 50.54 -11.30 -31.80
N LEU A 330 50.52 -10.65 -30.63
CA LEU A 330 51.72 -10.45 -29.82
C LEU A 330 51.40 -10.58 -28.31
N SER A 331 51.73 -11.76 -27.78
CA SER A 331 52.22 -11.98 -26.41
C SER A 331 51.34 -11.52 -25.24
N ALA A 332 50.24 -12.25 -24.97
CA ALA A 332 49.70 -12.31 -23.61
C ALA A 332 50.67 -13.11 -22.74
N ALA A 333 51.46 -12.42 -21.93
CA ALA A 333 52.34 -13.05 -20.95
C ALA A 333 51.49 -13.91 -19.98
N PRO A 334 51.93 -15.13 -19.63
CA PRO A 334 51.21 -15.97 -18.69
C PRO A 334 50.98 -15.22 -17.36
N PRO A 335 49.82 -15.41 -16.72
CA PRO A 335 49.52 -14.76 -15.44
C PRO A 335 50.66 -15.05 -14.46
N SER A 336 51.13 -13.99 -13.82
CA SER A 336 52.26 -14.08 -12.91
C SER A 336 51.97 -15.11 -11.81
N GLY A 337 52.99 -15.83 -11.33
CA GLY A 337 52.81 -16.85 -10.29
C GLY A 337 52.15 -16.33 -9.00
N GLU A 338 52.22 -15.02 -8.75
CA GLU A 338 51.52 -14.36 -7.64
C GLU A 338 50.01 -14.23 -7.85
N GLU A 339 49.56 -13.99 -9.09
CA GLU A 339 48.13 -13.91 -9.40
C GLU A 339 47.45 -15.27 -9.25
N LEU A 340 48.12 -16.35 -9.68
CA LEU A 340 47.64 -17.72 -9.47
C LEU A 340 47.53 -18.07 -7.99
N ARG A 341 48.47 -17.63 -7.16
CA ARG A 341 48.40 -17.82 -5.69
C ARG A 341 47.25 -17.04 -5.07
N ARG A 342 47.05 -15.77 -5.46
CA ARG A 342 45.92 -14.95 -4.99
C ARG A 342 44.57 -15.53 -5.44
N GLN A 343 44.52 -16.13 -6.62
CA GLN A 343 43.31 -16.78 -7.12
C GLN A 343 43.01 -18.06 -6.32
N ALA A 344 44.02 -18.90 -6.06
CA ALA A 344 43.87 -20.10 -5.25
C ALA A 344 43.42 -19.77 -3.81
N GLU A 345 43.99 -18.74 -3.19
CA GLU A 345 43.56 -18.28 -1.85
C GLU A 345 42.10 -17.80 -1.83
N ARG A 346 41.66 -17.07 -2.87
CA ARG A 346 40.26 -16.63 -2.98
C ARG A 346 39.31 -17.81 -3.15
N GLU A 347 39.67 -18.80 -3.97
CA GLU A 347 38.88 -20.01 -4.16
C GLU A 347 38.78 -20.84 -2.87
N GLU A 348 39.86 -20.92 -2.10
CA GLU A 348 39.88 -21.57 -0.79
C GLU A 348 38.98 -20.84 0.22
N GLN A 349 39.04 -19.50 0.28
CA GLN A 349 38.15 -18.71 1.14
C GLN A 349 36.67 -18.91 0.77
N ILE A 350 36.35 -18.99 -0.52
CA ILE A 350 34.99 -19.28 -1.00
C ILE A 350 34.56 -20.68 -0.56
N ARG A 351 35.43 -21.70 -0.66
CA ARG A 351 35.16 -23.05 -0.16
C ARG A 351 34.91 -23.07 1.34
N GLN A 352 35.74 -22.40 2.13
CA GLN A 352 35.56 -22.32 3.58
C GLN A 352 34.24 -21.63 3.96
N ARG A 353 33.87 -20.54 3.26
CA ARG A 353 32.59 -19.85 3.50
C ARG A 353 31.39 -20.75 3.21
N LYS A 354 31.41 -21.49 2.09
CA LYS A 354 30.37 -22.46 1.76
C LYS A 354 30.24 -23.57 2.80
N LEU A 355 31.37 -24.06 3.33
CA LEU A 355 31.38 -25.07 4.39
C LEU A 355 30.71 -24.54 5.67
N ARG A 356 31.01 -23.30 6.08
CA ARG A 356 30.38 -22.66 7.25
C ARG A 356 28.88 -22.45 7.06
N ASP A 357 28.47 -22.00 5.87
CA ASP A 357 27.05 -21.81 5.54
C ASP A 357 26.29 -23.15 5.55
N GLN A 358 26.92 -24.23 5.08
CA GLN A 358 26.35 -25.58 5.15
C GLN A 358 26.20 -26.07 6.59
N GLN A 359 27.23 -25.90 7.42
CA GLN A 359 27.18 -26.25 8.85
C GLN A 359 26.12 -25.44 9.60
N ALA A 360 25.95 -24.15 9.28
CA ALA A 360 24.91 -23.32 9.86
C ALA A 360 23.50 -23.80 9.50
N ARG A 361 23.28 -24.21 8.24
CA ARG A 361 22.00 -24.79 7.79
C ARG A 361 21.70 -26.13 8.44
N GLU A 362 22.70 -26.99 8.58
CA GLU A 362 22.55 -28.26 9.29
C GLU A 362 22.23 -28.04 10.77
N LYS A 363 22.86 -27.05 11.41
CA LYS A 363 22.53 -26.67 12.79
C LYS A 363 21.09 -26.16 12.92
N GLU A 364 20.65 -25.28 12.03
CA GLU A 364 19.26 -24.79 12.01
C GLU A 364 18.26 -25.95 11.81
N GLN A 365 18.56 -26.88 10.91
CA GLN A 365 17.72 -28.07 10.71
C GLN A 365 17.66 -28.95 11.95
N ARG A 366 18.79 -29.18 12.63
CA ARG A 366 18.82 -29.93 13.90
C ARG A 366 18.00 -29.25 14.99
N GLU A 367 18.11 -27.93 15.12
CA GLU A 367 17.30 -27.15 16.07
C GLU A 367 15.80 -27.23 15.75
N ARG A 368 15.41 -27.16 14.47
CA ARG A 368 14.02 -27.35 14.05
C ARG A 368 13.49 -28.74 14.38
N VAL A 369 14.28 -29.79 14.13
CA VAL A 369 13.88 -31.17 14.47
C VAL A 369 13.76 -31.35 15.98
N ALA A 370 14.69 -30.77 16.76
CA ALA A 370 14.63 -30.80 18.22
C ALA A 370 13.38 -30.10 18.76
N LEU A 371 13.02 -28.93 18.22
CA LEU A 371 11.80 -28.21 18.60
C LEU A 371 10.53 -29.01 18.23
N HIS A 372 10.52 -29.65 17.05
CA HIS A 372 9.39 -30.47 16.63
C HIS A 372 9.23 -31.72 17.52
N GLN A 373 10.34 -32.36 17.92
CA GLN A 373 10.31 -33.49 18.85
C GLN A 373 9.85 -33.06 20.25
N ALA A 374 10.32 -31.92 20.76
CA ALA A 374 9.89 -31.37 22.04
C ALA A 374 8.38 -31.07 22.05
N PHE A 375 7.85 -30.54 20.95
CA PHE A 375 6.42 -30.24 20.81
C PHE A 375 5.57 -31.52 20.67
N SER A 376 6.06 -32.53 19.94
CA SER A 376 5.32 -33.79 19.74
C SER A 376 5.38 -34.74 20.95
N GLY A 377 6.34 -34.56 21.86
CA GLY A 377 6.42 -35.34 23.11
C GLY A 377 5.46 -34.86 24.21
N ALA A 378 4.96 -33.62 24.11
CA ALA A 378 4.10 -33.00 25.12
C ALA A 378 2.61 -33.39 25.02
N SER A 379 2.22 -34.19 24.01
CA SER A 379 0.83 -34.65 23.81
C SER A 379 0.55 -36.06 24.35
N ARG A 380 1.44 -36.64 25.18
CA ARG A 380 1.06 -37.81 25.99
C ARG A 380 0.06 -37.39 27.06
N THR A 381 -1.21 -37.59 26.73
CA THR A 381 -2.36 -37.49 27.63
C THR A 381 -2.07 -38.26 28.93
N PRO A 382 -2.26 -37.64 30.12
CA PRO A 382 -2.20 -38.39 31.36
C PRO A 382 -3.30 -39.46 31.36
N ALA A 383 -2.90 -40.66 31.80
CA ALA A 383 -3.74 -41.85 31.88
C ALA A 383 -5.10 -41.53 32.52
N GLN A 384 -6.15 -41.86 31.79
CA GLN A 384 -7.54 -41.78 32.23
C GLN A 384 -7.76 -42.82 33.35
N PRO A 385 -8.29 -42.42 34.53
CA PRO A 385 -8.59 -43.37 35.59
C PRO A 385 -9.75 -44.31 35.20
N PRO A 386 -9.78 -45.55 35.71
CA PRO A 386 -10.73 -46.57 35.29
C PRO A 386 -12.15 -46.20 35.70
N GLN A 387 -13.06 -46.10 34.72
CA GLN A 387 -14.50 -45.95 34.99
C GLN A 387 -15.11 -47.29 35.44
N PRO A 388 -16.05 -47.28 36.41
CA PRO A 388 -16.76 -48.48 36.85
C PRO A 388 -17.86 -48.88 35.84
N ALA A 389 -18.08 -50.19 35.75
CA ALA A 389 -19.00 -50.86 34.84
C ALA A 389 -20.46 -50.38 34.99
N PRO A 390 -21.20 -50.19 33.88
CA PRO A 390 -22.65 -50.01 33.93
C PRO A 390 -23.38 -51.36 33.93
N ALA A 391 -24.38 -51.44 34.79
CA ALA A 391 -25.33 -52.55 34.90
C ALA A 391 -26.16 -52.69 33.61
N GLN A 392 -26.41 -53.95 33.25
CA GLN A 392 -27.26 -54.38 32.15
C GLN A 392 -28.75 -54.12 32.44
N VAL A 393 -29.47 -53.53 31.48
CA VAL A 393 -30.93 -53.60 31.36
C VAL A 393 -31.29 -53.65 29.86
N PRO A 394 -32.27 -54.48 29.42
CA PRO A 394 -32.32 -54.98 28.04
C PRO A 394 -33.16 -54.12 27.08
N ALA A 395 -32.73 -54.16 25.82
CA ALA A 395 -33.49 -54.19 24.56
C ALA A 395 -34.83 -53.44 24.48
N GLN A 396 -34.83 -52.32 23.76
CA GLN A 396 -35.96 -51.93 22.91
C GLN A 396 -35.46 -51.13 21.69
N ALA A 397 -35.78 -51.65 20.51
CA ALA A 397 -35.48 -51.05 19.22
C ALA A 397 -36.38 -49.85 18.92
N PRO A 398 -35.89 -48.86 18.16
CA PRO A 398 -36.77 -48.09 17.29
C PRO A 398 -36.36 -48.22 15.82
N ALA A 399 -37.40 -48.36 15.01
CA ALA A 399 -37.40 -48.54 13.57
C ALA A 399 -36.68 -47.40 12.82
N GLN A 400 -35.99 -47.78 11.74
CA GLN A 400 -35.49 -46.86 10.73
C GLN A 400 -36.65 -46.31 9.88
N PRO A 401 -36.65 -45.02 9.51
CA PRO A 401 -37.51 -44.50 8.46
C PRO A 401 -36.98 -44.86 7.05
N PRO A 402 -37.87 -45.04 6.05
CA PRO A 402 -37.50 -45.51 4.73
C PRO A 402 -36.87 -44.40 3.86
N LEU A 403 -35.92 -44.81 3.02
CA LEU A 403 -35.30 -44.01 1.94
C LEU A 403 -36.34 -43.60 0.89
N PRO A 404 -36.28 -42.36 0.35
CA PRO A 404 -37.07 -41.98 -0.83
C PRO A 404 -36.47 -42.54 -2.13
N PRO A 405 -37.30 -42.80 -3.15
CA PRO A 405 -36.85 -43.38 -4.42
C PRO A 405 -36.11 -42.35 -5.30
N ALA A 406 -35.22 -42.88 -6.14
CA ALA A 406 -34.42 -42.12 -7.09
C ALA A 406 -35.30 -41.42 -8.14
N GLU A 407 -35.21 -40.09 -8.20
CA GLU A 407 -35.74 -39.29 -9.31
C GLU A 407 -34.82 -39.41 -10.53
N GLU A 408 -35.37 -40.01 -11.58
CA GLU A 408 -34.83 -40.06 -12.94
C GLU A 408 -34.83 -38.66 -13.56
N TRP A 409 -33.64 -38.12 -13.84
CA TRP A 409 -33.48 -36.90 -14.63
C TRP A 409 -33.59 -37.23 -16.13
N PRO A 410 -34.50 -36.61 -16.89
CA PRO A 410 -34.50 -36.72 -18.34
C PRO A 410 -33.42 -35.81 -18.97
N PRO A 411 -32.82 -36.21 -20.11
CA PRO A 411 -31.72 -35.49 -20.73
C PRO A 411 -32.17 -34.19 -21.43
N PRO A 412 -31.28 -33.19 -21.56
CA PRO A 412 -31.64 -31.89 -22.13
C PRO A 412 -31.75 -31.96 -23.65
N GLN A 413 -32.88 -31.49 -24.19
CA GLN A 413 -33.04 -31.21 -25.62
C GLN A 413 -32.42 -29.84 -25.99
N PRO A 414 -31.79 -29.71 -27.17
CA PRO A 414 -31.24 -28.45 -27.64
C PRO A 414 -32.32 -27.59 -28.30
N GLN A 415 -32.65 -26.45 -27.69
CA GLN A 415 -33.49 -25.43 -28.33
C GLN A 415 -32.67 -24.55 -29.27
N ARG A 416 -33.08 -24.58 -30.53
CA ARG A 416 -32.60 -23.77 -31.66
C ARG A 416 -33.56 -22.57 -31.81
N PRO A 417 -33.13 -21.30 -31.81
CA PRO A 417 -34.00 -20.22 -32.22
C PRO A 417 -34.05 -20.14 -33.75
N ALA A 418 -35.26 -20.27 -34.28
CA ALA A 418 -35.57 -20.06 -35.68
C ALA A 418 -35.57 -18.58 -36.04
N ALA A 419 -35.13 -18.31 -37.26
CA ALA A 419 -35.20 -17.03 -37.94
C ALA A 419 -36.65 -16.56 -38.14
N SER A 420 -36.87 -15.25 -38.02
CA SER A 420 -38.03 -14.58 -38.64
C SER A 420 -37.51 -13.45 -39.52
N GLN A 421 -37.64 -13.66 -40.83
CA GLN A 421 -37.52 -12.66 -41.88
C GLN A 421 -38.86 -11.91 -42.02
N GLY A 422 -38.82 -10.63 -42.40
CA GLY A 422 -39.98 -9.93 -42.95
C GLY A 422 -39.98 -8.41 -42.74
N PRO A 423 -39.63 -7.59 -43.76
CA PRO A 423 -39.82 -6.13 -43.84
C PRO A 423 -41.12 -5.80 -44.63
N PRO A 424 -41.41 -4.57 -45.16
CA PRO A 424 -40.77 -3.25 -45.05
C PRO A 424 -41.76 -2.08 -44.76
N GLU A 425 -41.27 -0.87 -44.43
CA GLU A 425 -41.87 0.36 -45.00
C GLU A 425 -40.98 1.59 -44.83
N ALA A 426 -40.98 2.41 -45.88
CA ALA A 426 -40.14 3.57 -46.09
C ALA A 426 -40.84 4.86 -45.65
N VAL A 427 -40.15 5.76 -44.96
CA VAL A 427 -40.50 7.18 -44.97
C VAL A 427 -39.23 8.05 -45.03
N ASN A 428 -39.09 8.65 -46.21
CA ASN A 428 -38.25 9.79 -46.55
C ASN A 428 -38.60 11.00 -45.68
N THR A 429 -37.62 11.63 -45.02
CA THR A 429 -37.68 13.08 -44.76
C THR A 429 -36.28 13.67 -44.67
N ARG A 430 -35.89 14.33 -45.75
CA ARG A 430 -34.78 15.28 -45.89
C ARG A 430 -35.33 16.68 -45.62
N PRO A 431 -34.60 17.57 -44.94
CA PRO A 431 -34.67 18.97 -45.31
C PRO A 431 -33.27 19.57 -45.55
N SER A 432 -33.06 19.91 -46.82
CA SER A 432 -32.71 21.25 -47.30
C SER A 432 -31.71 22.10 -46.49
N ARG A 433 -30.49 22.07 -47.01
CA ARG A 433 -29.43 23.09 -46.96
C ARG A 433 -29.96 24.47 -47.43
N PRO A 434 -29.49 25.59 -46.83
CA PRO A 434 -29.27 26.80 -47.61
C PRO A 434 -27.77 27.09 -47.75
N SER A 435 -27.36 27.31 -49.00
CA SER A 435 -26.10 27.92 -49.40
C SER A 435 -26.05 29.38 -48.94
N ALA A 436 -24.96 29.78 -48.30
CA ALA A 436 -24.50 31.16 -48.31
C ALA A 436 -23.02 31.18 -48.65
N ALA A 437 -22.72 31.83 -49.76
CA ALA A 437 -21.37 32.06 -50.27
C ALA A 437 -20.68 33.14 -49.43
N VAL A 438 -19.45 32.87 -48.97
CA VAL A 438 -18.50 33.90 -48.58
C VAL A 438 -17.16 33.59 -49.23
N LYS A 439 -16.65 34.63 -49.90
CA LYS A 439 -15.39 34.66 -50.65
C LYS A 439 -14.17 34.55 -49.72
N ALA A 440 -13.14 33.98 -50.33
CA ALA A 440 -11.75 33.84 -49.93
C ALA A 440 -11.07 35.03 -49.23
N THR A 441 -10.19 34.70 -48.28
CA THR A 441 -8.83 35.28 -48.22
C THR A 441 -7.83 34.29 -47.61
N ASN A 442 -6.67 34.18 -48.26
CA ASN A 442 -5.48 33.39 -47.93
C ASN A 442 -4.99 33.55 -46.46
N HIS A 443 -4.46 32.47 -45.87
CA HIS A 443 -3.02 32.32 -45.68
C HIS A 443 -2.64 30.90 -45.22
N GLN A 444 -1.69 30.36 -45.97
CA GLN A 444 -0.99 29.09 -45.85
C GLN A 444 0.09 29.19 -44.77
N LEU A 445 0.14 28.22 -43.83
CA LEU A 445 1.33 27.54 -43.29
C LEU A 445 0.91 26.60 -42.13
N ASP A 446 0.92 25.30 -42.41
CA ASP A 446 0.90 24.19 -41.45
C ASP A 446 2.15 24.19 -40.55
N PRO A 447 2.07 23.64 -39.32
CA PRO A 447 2.62 22.29 -39.17
C PRO A 447 1.84 21.34 -38.24
N ALA A 448 1.74 20.09 -38.70
CA ALA A 448 1.77 18.82 -37.95
C ALA A 448 0.79 18.65 -36.76
N VAL A 449 -0.43 18.23 -37.08
CA VAL A 449 -1.39 17.65 -36.13
C VAL A 449 -1.02 16.18 -35.88
N HIS A 450 -0.51 15.87 -34.69
CA HIS A 450 -0.42 14.48 -34.21
C HIS A 450 -1.82 13.96 -33.86
N PRO A 451 -2.18 12.72 -34.24
CA PRO A 451 -3.47 12.15 -33.90
C PRO A 451 -3.57 11.87 -32.39
N SER A 452 -4.59 12.48 -31.79
CA SER A 452 -5.01 12.32 -30.39
C SER A 452 -5.50 10.88 -30.13
N PRO A 453 -5.08 10.21 -29.04
CA PRO A 453 -5.62 8.89 -28.70
C PRO A 453 -7.08 9.01 -28.26
N ALA A 454 -7.96 8.33 -28.99
CA ALA A 454 -9.40 8.32 -28.76
C ALA A 454 -9.78 7.63 -27.44
N ALA A 455 -10.56 8.38 -26.67
CA ALA A 455 -11.34 8.13 -25.48
C ALA A 455 -11.85 6.70 -25.21
N PHE A 456 -11.74 6.30 -23.94
CA PHE A 456 -12.74 5.46 -23.26
C PHE A 456 -14.01 6.32 -23.06
N SER A 457 -14.99 6.19 -23.95
CA SER A 457 -16.32 6.82 -23.81
C SER A 457 -17.16 6.12 -22.75
N GLY A 458 -16.94 6.49 -21.49
CA GLY A 458 -18.04 6.83 -20.59
C GLY A 458 -18.10 8.34 -20.55
N ASP A 459 -19.29 8.94 -20.64
CA ASP A 459 -19.56 10.36 -20.81
C ASP A 459 -19.15 11.20 -19.58
N VAL A 460 -17.86 11.19 -19.23
CA VAL A 460 -17.28 12.01 -18.17
C VAL A 460 -17.10 13.39 -18.79
N ALA A 461 -18.01 14.29 -18.45
CA ALA A 461 -18.02 15.67 -18.91
C ALA A 461 -16.59 16.27 -18.82
N ASP A 462 -16.09 16.76 -19.95
CA ASP A 462 -14.85 17.53 -20.02
C ASP A 462 -15.05 18.83 -19.23
N VAL A 463 -14.40 18.93 -18.07
CA VAL A 463 -14.50 20.09 -17.18
C VAL A 463 -13.30 21.00 -17.43
N ALA A 464 -13.53 22.31 -17.47
CA ALA A 464 -12.46 23.30 -17.53
C ALA A 464 -12.13 23.81 -16.12
N LEU A 465 -10.87 23.68 -15.70
CA LEU A 465 -10.30 24.32 -14.52
C LEU A 465 -9.47 25.53 -14.97
N LEU A 466 -9.72 26.70 -14.38
CA LEU A 466 -8.98 27.93 -14.66
C LEU A 466 -8.03 28.24 -13.50
N VAL A 467 -6.74 28.32 -13.77
CA VAL A 467 -5.69 28.61 -12.79
C VAL A 467 -5.05 29.94 -13.12
N LYS A 468 -5.03 30.88 -12.17
CA LYS A 468 -4.36 32.18 -12.35
C LYS A 468 -2.84 31.99 -12.27
N ALA A 469 -2.14 32.39 -13.33
CA ALA A 469 -0.68 32.38 -13.37
C ALA A 469 -0.10 33.72 -12.86
N PRO A 470 1.16 33.75 -12.38
CA PRO A 470 1.81 34.98 -11.93
C PRO A 470 1.97 36.02 -13.04
N ASP A 471 2.42 35.58 -14.22
CA ASP A 471 2.61 36.40 -15.41
C ASP A 471 2.37 35.58 -16.70
N TRP A 472 2.37 36.26 -17.84
CA TRP A 472 2.13 35.63 -19.16
C TRP A 472 3.19 34.60 -19.52
N LYS A 473 4.46 34.86 -19.17
CA LYS A 473 5.58 33.95 -19.46
C LYS A 473 5.42 32.66 -18.69
N ALA A 474 4.96 32.73 -17.44
CA ALA A 474 4.65 31.58 -16.61
C ALA A 474 3.47 30.78 -17.19
N ALA A 475 2.39 31.44 -17.64
CA ALA A 475 1.28 30.75 -18.28
C ALA A 475 1.68 30.03 -19.58
N GLU A 476 2.45 30.70 -20.45
CA GLU A 476 2.99 30.12 -21.69
C GLU A 476 3.95 28.96 -21.39
N TYR A 477 4.82 29.11 -20.40
CA TYR A 477 5.73 28.06 -19.95
C TYR A 477 4.96 26.82 -19.49
N LEU A 478 3.93 27.01 -18.65
CA LEU A 478 3.06 25.94 -18.14
C LEU A 478 2.24 25.25 -19.24
N ALA A 479 1.73 26.00 -20.21
CA ALA A 479 1.01 25.46 -21.36
C ALA A 479 1.94 24.83 -22.40
N SER A 480 3.26 25.03 -22.31
CA SER A 480 4.20 24.53 -23.30
C SER A 480 4.26 23.00 -23.31
N SER A 481 4.37 22.43 -24.50
CA SER A 481 4.55 20.98 -24.68
C SER A 481 5.86 20.45 -24.09
N ARG A 482 6.84 21.34 -23.84
CA ARG A 482 8.16 21.01 -23.28
C ARG A 482 8.09 20.44 -21.87
N LEU A 483 7.17 20.93 -21.04
CA LEU A 483 6.97 20.40 -19.69
C LEU A 483 6.25 19.05 -19.67
N GLY A 484 5.55 18.70 -20.76
CA GLY A 484 4.82 17.44 -20.87
C GLY A 484 3.67 17.28 -19.88
N ILE A 485 3.21 18.34 -19.19
CA ILE A 485 2.14 18.26 -18.19
C ILE A 485 0.90 17.62 -18.80
N GLY A 486 0.39 18.19 -19.90
CA GLY A 486 -0.83 17.69 -20.54
C GLY A 486 -0.76 16.24 -21.01
N ARG A 487 0.42 15.80 -21.48
CA ARG A 487 0.65 14.41 -21.89
C ARG A 487 0.66 13.46 -20.70
N ARG A 488 1.24 13.87 -19.56
CA ARG A 488 1.33 13.05 -18.34
C ARG A 488 -0.01 12.91 -17.62
N THR A 489 -0.88 13.91 -17.74
CA THR A 489 -2.15 13.99 -17.00
C THR A 489 -3.35 13.64 -17.87
N GLY A 490 -3.20 13.64 -19.19
CA GLY A 490 -4.33 13.51 -20.12
C GLY A 490 -5.20 14.77 -20.18
N THR A 491 -4.61 15.95 -19.93
CA THR A 491 -5.32 17.24 -19.99
C THR A 491 -4.84 18.10 -21.16
N LYS A 492 -5.74 18.92 -21.70
CA LYS A 492 -5.38 20.00 -22.63
C LYS A 492 -5.11 21.27 -21.85
N LEU A 493 -3.91 21.84 -22.02
CA LEU A 493 -3.53 23.13 -21.43
C LEU A 493 -3.54 24.21 -22.51
N SER A 494 -4.16 25.35 -22.22
CA SER A 494 -4.14 26.55 -23.06
C SER A 494 -4.05 27.79 -22.18
N VAL A 495 -3.50 28.87 -22.72
CA VAL A 495 -3.51 30.18 -22.05
C VAL A 495 -4.76 30.93 -22.50
N ASP A 496 -5.55 31.42 -21.56
CA ASP A 496 -6.72 32.26 -21.82
C ASP A 496 -6.40 33.72 -21.44
N SER A 497 -6.75 34.64 -22.34
CA SER A 497 -6.51 36.07 -22.20
C SER A 497 -7.73 36.93 -21.95
N SER A 498 -8.89 36.31 -21.79
CA SER A 498 -10.18 37.00 -21.73
C SER A 498 -10.36 37.89 -20.49
N PHE A 499 -9.58 37.67 -19.42
CA PHE A 499 -9.79 38.31 -18.10
C PHE A 499 -8.78 39.42 -17.76
N GLY A 500 -7.91 39.82 -18.70
CA GLY A 500 -6.92 40.87 -18.47
C GLY A 500 -5.74 40.48 -17.56
N PHE A 501 -5.73 39.24 -17.06
CA PHE A 501 -4.61 38.61 -16.38
C PHE A 501 -4.41 37.19 -16.93
N PRO A 502 -3.18 36.64 -16.88
CA PRO A 502 -2.87 35.36 -17.51
C PRO A 502 -3.57 34.21 -16.76
N LEU A 503 -4.44 33.49 -17.46
CA LEU A 503 -5.10 32.28 -16.98
C LEU A 503 -4.58 31.06 -17.72
N LEU A 504 -4.23 30.02 -16.98
CA LEU A 504 -4.00 28.68 -17.51
C LEU A 504 -5.31 27.89 -17.45
N GLN A 505 -5.87 27.61 -18.63
CA GLN A 505 -7.03 26.75 -18.79
C GLN A 505 -6.59 25.29 -18.92
N ILE A 506 -7.06 24.45 -18.01
CA ILE A 506 -6.81 23.01 -17.95
C ILE A 506 -8.14 22.30 -18.24
N ARG A 507 -8.21 21.56 -19.35
CA ARG A 507 -9.39 20.77 -19.73
C ARG A 507 -9.13 19.28 -19.66
N GLY A 508 -10.03 18.53 -19.05
CA GLY A 508 -9.96 17.10 -18.87
C GLY A 508 -10.97 16.61 -17.83
N THR A 509 -10.82 15.35 -17.43
CA THR A 509 -11.61 14.82 -16.30
C THR A 509 -11.24 15.54 -15.00
N PRO A 510 -12.13 15.62 -13.99
CA PRO A 510 -11.81 16.27 -12.72
C PRO A 510 -10.52 15.77 -12.06
N VAL A 511 -10.24 14.46 -12.17
CA VAL A 511 -8.99 13.85 -11.65
C VAL A 511 -7.77 14.29 -12.47
N ALA A 512 -7.90 14.29 -13.81
CA ALA A 512 -6.82 14.75 -14.70
C ALA A 512 -6.48 16.23 -14.45
N ASN A 513 -7.50 17.08 -14.26
CA ASN A 513 -7.33 18.50 -13.95
C ASN A 513 -6.64 18.72 -12.61
N ALA A 514 -7.00 17.95 -11.58
CA ALA A 514 -6.32 18.02 -10.29
C ALA A 514 -4.82 17.68 -10.41
N LEU A 515 -4.49 16.59 -11.11
CA LEU A 515 -3.10 16.19 -11.35
C LEU A 515 -2.32 17.26 -12.16
N ALA A 516 -2.94 17.82 -13.20
CA ALA A 516 -2.33 18.89 -13.99
C ALA A 516 -2.11 20.18 -13.17
N SER A 517 -3.04 20.52 -12.28
CA SER A 517 -2.87 21.67 -11.38
C SER A 517 -1.71 21.47 -10.40
N TYR A 518 -1.52 20.25 -9.88
CA TYR A 518 -0.39 19.91 -9.01
C TYR A 518 0.95 20.03 -9.75
N LEU A 519 1.07 19.45 -10.94
CA LEU A 519 2.29 19.55 -11.74
C LEU A 519 2.59 20.99 -12.18
N ALA A 520 1.56 21.80 -12.42
CA ALA A 520 1.73 23.22 -12.70
C ALA A 520 2.29 23.99 -11.49
N GLN A 521 1.80 23.70 -10.28
CA GLN A 521 2.35 24.29 -9.05
C GLN A 521 3.81 23.88 -8.82
N GLU A 522 4.12 22.60 -9.01
CA GLU A 522 5.49 22.08 -8.90
C GLU A 522 6.43 22.76 -9.91
N ALA A 523 6.00 22.92 -11.16
CA ALA A 523 6.79 23.61 -12.18
C ALA A 523 7.03 25.10 -11.84
N LEU A 524 6.03 25.80 -11.30
CA LEU A 524 6.18 27.19 -10.85
C LEU A 524 7.14 27.32 -9.67
N TRP A 525 7.09 26.36 -8.73
CA TRP A 525 8.00 26.30 -7.59
C TRP A 525 9.44 26.10 -8.07
N MET A 526 9.66 25.12 -8.94
CA MET A 526 11.00 24.78 -9.44
C MET A 526 11.60 25.90 -10.30
N ASN A 527 10.78 26.69 -10.99
CA ASN A 527 11.22 27.84 -11.77
C ASN A 527 11.43 29.12 -10.92
N GLY A 528 11.25 29.05 -9.60
CA GLY A 528 11.39 30.21 -8.69
C GLY A 528 10.41 31.36 -8.99
N SER A 529 9.32 31.07 -9.71
CA SER A 529 8.30 32.05 -10.10
C SER A 529 7.27 32.27 -8.98
N PHE A 530 7.21 31.35 -8.01
CA PHE A 530 6.53 31.54 -6.73
C PHE A 530 7.52 32.19 -5.75
N LYS A 531 7.31 33.46 -5.41
CA LYS A 531 7.98 34.16 -4.32
C LYS A 531 6.97 34.64 -3.31
#